data_AF-E0TBX6-F1
#
_entry.id   AF-E0TBX6-F1
#
_cell.length_a   1.000
_cell.length_b   1.000
_cell.length_c   1.000
_cell.angle_alpha   90.00
_cell.angle_beta   90.00
_cell.angle_gamma   90.00
#
_symmetry.space_group_name_H-M   'P 1'
#
loop_
_entity.id
_entity.type
_entity.pdbx_description
1 polymer ?
#
loop_
_entity_poly.entity_id
_entity_poly.type
_entity_poly.pdbx_seq_one_letter_code
_entity_poly.pdbx_strand_id
1 'polypeptide(L)' 'MVSEKRLSKLQVLITETELATIDDWRFANRADSRSSAVRELIALGLKLAESSPEQADQVLTSLRKLSS' A
#
# COMPACT_ATOMS: atom_id res chain seq x y z
N MET A 1 23.81 3.69 -7.27
CA MET A 1 22.86 3.76 -6.13
C MET A 1 22.87 2.40 -5.44
N VAL A 2 23.13 2.38 -4.13
CA VAL A 2 23.28 1.12 -3.37
C VAL A 2 21.94 0.39 -3.40
N SER A 3 21.92 -0.84 -3.92
CA SER A 3 20.72 -1.69 -3.84
C SER A 3 20.54 -2.07 -2.38
N GLU A 4 19.65 -1.38 -1.67
CA GLU A 4 19.30 -1.72 -0.29
C GLU A 4 18.85 -3.19 -0.23
N LYS A 5 19.56 -4.00 0.56
CA LYS A 5 19.18 -5.39 0.77
C LYS A 5 17.92 -5.40 1.64
N ARG A 6 16.88 -6.10 1.17
CA ARG A 6 15.64 -6.32 1.91
C ARG A 6 15.91 -7.27 3.09
N LEU A 7 16.14 -6.72 4.29
CA LEU A 7 16.53 -7.49 5.48
C LEU A 7 15.37 -7.77 6.45
N SER A 8 14.26 -7.06 6.35
CA SER A 8 13.14 -7.14 7.30
C SER A 8 11.85 -7.65 6.65
N LYS A 9 11.15 -8.56 7.32
CA LYS A 9 9.81 -9.04 6.93
C LYS A 9 8.75 -8.25 7.70
N LEU A 10 7.82 -7.64 6.98
CA LEU A 10 6.62 -7.03 7.55
C LEU A 10 5.48 -8.05 7.50
N GLN A 11 4.93 -8.44 8.65
CA GLN A 11 3.73 -9.26 8.76
C GLN A 11 2.56 -8.36 9.14
N VAL A 12 1.49 -8.40 8.36
CA VAL A 12 0.25 -7.66 8.62
C VAL A 12 -0.90 -8.65 8.51
N LEU A 13 -1.79 -8.62 9.50
CA LEU A 13 -3.04 -9.36 9.42
C LEU A 13 -4.03 -8.50 8.63
N ILE A 14 -4.57 -9.07 7.55
CA ILE A 14 -5.53 -8.40 6.68
C ILE A 14 -6.76 -9.29 6.52
N THR A 15 -7.90 -8.66 6.26
CA THR A 15 -9.15 -9.35 5.95
C THR A 15 -9.10 -9.96 4.55
N GLU A 16 -10.02 -10.90 4.29
CA GLU A 16 -10.16 -11.52 2.97
C GLU A 16 -10.51 -10.48 1.88
N THR A 17 -11.34 -9.49 2.21
CA THR A 17 -11.72 -8.39 1.31
C THR A 17 -10.51 -7.52 0.94
N GLU A 18 -9.66 -7.20 1.90
CA GLU A 18 -8.43 -6.44 1.65
C GLU A 18 -7.45 -7.24 0.79
N LEU A 19 -7.33 -8.54 1.05
CA LEU A 19 -6.49 -9.43 0.23
C LEU A 19 -7.00 -9.49 -1.22
N ALA A 20 -8.30 -9.63 -1.43
CA ALA A 20 -8.90 -9.62 -2.76
C ALA A 20 -8.65 -8.28 -3.47
N THR A 21 -8.83 -7.16 -2.77
CA THR A 21 -8.56 -5.81 -3.31
C THR A 21 -7.10 -5.65 -3.73
N ILE A 22 -6.15 -6.17 -2.95
CA ILE A 22 -4.72 -6.16 -3.29
C ILE A 22 -4.46 -7.02 -4.54
N ASP A 23 -5.11 -8.18 -4.65
CA ASP A 23 -4.97 -9.03 -5.83
C ASP A 23 -5.56 -8.38 -7.08
N ASP A 24 -6.73 -7.75 -7.00
CA ASP A 24 -7.33 -7.00 -8.11
C ASP A 24 -6.41 -5.87 -8.59
N TRP A 25 -5.87 -5.10 -7.64
CA TRP A 25 -4.87 -4.07 -7.96
C TRP A 25 -3.63 -4.67 -8.61
N ARG A 26 -3.14 -5.81 -8.11
CA ARG A 26 -1.97 -6.51 -8.66
C ARG A 26 -2.21 -6.92 -10.11
N PHE A 27 -3.38 -7.47 -10.42
CA PHE A 27 -3.74 -7.86 -11.79
C PHE A 27 -3.87 -6.64 -12.70
N ALA A 28 -4.52 -5.57 -12.25
CA ALA A 28 -4.69 -4.33 -13.01
C ALA A 28 -3.35 -3.66 -13.35
N ASN A 29 -2.41 -3.66 -12.40
CA ASN A 29 -1.10 -3.00 -12.53
C ASN A 29 0.01 -3.95 -13.02
N ARG A 30 -0.32 -5.20 -13.33
CA ARG A 30 0.61 -6.25 -13.79
C ARG A 30 1.79 -6.49 -12.83
N ALA A 31 1.55 -6.38 -11.53
CA ALA A 31 2.58 -6.64 -10.53
C ALA A 31 2.85 -8.16 -10.39
N ASP A 32 4.12 -8.54 -10.47
CA ASP A 32 4.57 -9.95 -10.52
C ASP A 32 4.17 -10.79 -9.30
N SER A 33 4.08 -10.18 -8.12
CA SER A 33 3.78 -10.87 -6.86
C SER A 33 2.96 -9.98 -5.92
N ARG A 34 2.27 -10.59 -4.94
CA ARG A 34 1.61 -9.81 -3.88
C ARG A 34 2.60 -8.92 -3.13
N SER A 35 3.81 -9.43 -2.88
CA SER A 35 4.85 -8.64 -2.21
C SER A 35 5.35 -7.47 -3.06
N SER A 36 5.35 -7.54 -4.40
CA SER A 36 5.67 -6.38 -5.24
C SER A 36 4.51 -5.40 -5.25
N ALA A 37 3.27 -5.88 -5.40
CA ALA A 37 2.09 -5.03 -5.35
C ALA A 37 1.99 -4.24 -4.04
N VAL A 38 2.14 -4.90 -2.89
CA VAL A 38 2.13 -4.24 -1.58
C VAL A 38 3.26 -3.20 -1.48
N ARG A 39 4.45 -3.47 -2.02
CA ARG A 39 5.56 -2.50 -2.03
C ARG A 39 5.25 -1.29 -2.90
N GLU A 40 4.67 -1.49 -4.07
CA GLU A 40 4.27 -0.41 -4.96
C GLU A 40 3.18 0.45 -4.32
N LEU A 41 2.17 -0.16 -3.70
CA LEU A 41 1.14 0.54 -2.94
C LEU A 41 1.71 1.36 -1.79
N ILE A 42 2.66 0.81 -1.02
CA ILE A 42 3.37 1.56 0.03
C ILE A 42 4.12 2.76 -0.58
N ALA A 43 4.87 2.54 -1.66
CA ALA A 43 5.63 3.61 -2.31
C ALA A 43 4.72 4.70 -2.88
N LEU A 44 3.58 4.33 -3.46
CA LEU A 44 2.56 5.26 -3.95
C LEU A 44 1.96 6.08 -2.81
N GLY A 45 1.58 5.43 -1.71
CA GLY A 45 1.04 6.09 -0.53
C GLY A 45 2.02 7.08 0.09
N LEU A 46 3.29 6.70 0.20
CA LEU A 46 4.35 7.58 0.72
C LEU A 46 4.60 8.78 -0.20
N LYS A 47 4.68 8.57 -1.52
CA LYS A 47 4.86 9.66 -2.48
C LYS A 47 3.69 10.63 -2.50
N LEU A 48 2.46 10.13 -2.38
CA LEU A 48 1.26 10.97 -2.30
C LEU A 48 1.28 11.81 -1.01
N ALA A 49 1.63 11.19 0.12
CA ALA A 49 1.76 11.90 1.39
C ALA A 49 2.84 12.98 1.36
N GLU A 50 3.95 12.74 0.68
CA GLU A 50 5.02 13.73 0.48
C GLU A 50 4.59 14.87 -0.46
N SER A 51 3.96 14.53 -1.58
CA SER A 51 3.61 15.50 -2.63
C SER A 51 2.37 16.34 -2.28
N SER A 52 1.46 15.82 -1.45
CA SER A 52 0.20 16.48 -1.10
C SER A 52 -0.27 16.05 0.30
N PRO A 53 0.33 16.59 1.37
CA PRO A 53 0.03 16.20 2.75
C PRO A 53 -1.44 16.36 3.14
N GLU A 54 -2.07 17.47 2.74
CA GLU A 54 -3.48 17.75 3.05
C GLU A 54 -4.43 16.71 2.44
N GLN A 55 -4.15 16.26 1.22
CA GLN A 55 -4.95 15.24 0.56
C GLN A 55 -4.76 13.88 1.21
N ALA A 56 -3.53 13.53 1.59
CA ALA A 56 -3.24 12.29 2.31
C ALA A 56 -3.95 12.25 3.68
N ASP A 57 -3.97 13.36 4.41
CA ASP A 57 -4.68 13.47 5.69
C ASP A 57 -6.19 13.29 5.53
N GLN A 58 -6.78 13.84 4.46
CA GLN A 58 -8.21 13.65 4.14
C GLN A 58 -8.53 12.19 3.85
N VAL A 59 -7.68 11.52 3.05
CA VAL A 59 -7.83 10.09 2.74
C VAL A 59 -7.71 9.24 3.99
N LEU A 60 -6.67 9.45 4.81
CA LEU A 60 -6.46 8.71 6.06
C LEU A 60 -7.61 8.91 7.05
N THR A 61 -8.12 10.13 7.17
CA THR A 61 -9.27 10.44 8.01
C THR A 61 -10.51 9.68 7.56
N SER A 62 -10.74 9.60 6.24
CA SER A 62 -11.87 8.88 5.66
C SER A 62 -11.78 7.37 5.90
N LEU A 63 -10.60 6.79 5.72
CA LEU A 63 -10.35 5.36 5.99
C LEU A 63 -10.59 5.00 7.46
N ARG A 64 -10.10 5.82 8.39
CA ARG A 64 -10.30 5.61 9.84
C ARG A 64 -11.77 5.68 10.24
N LYS A 65 -12.55 6.56 9.61
CA LYS A 65 -13.99 6.68 9.84
C LYS A 65 -14.80 5.49 9.31
N LEU A 66 -14.35 4.84 8.24
CA LEU A 66 -15.00 3.62 7.73
C LEU A 66 -14.72 2.37 8.60
N SER A 67 -13.66 2.40 9.40
CA SER A 67 -13.26 1.30 10.29
C SER A 67 -13.83 1.42 11.71
N SER A 68 -14.65 2.45 11.99
CA SER A 68 -15.31 2.69 13.27
C SER A 68 -16.81 2.48 13.18
#